data_AF-A0AAC9MTJ4-F1
#
_entry.id   AF-A0AAC9MTJ4-F1
#
_cell.length_a   1.000
_cell.length_b   1.000
_cell.length_c   1.000
_cell.angle_alpha   90.00
_cell.angle_beta   90.00
_cell.angle_gamma   90.00
#
_symmetry.space_group_name_H-M   'P 1'
#
loop_
_entity.id
_entity.type
_entity.pdbx_description
1 polymer ?
#
loop_
_entity_poly.entity_id
_entity_poly.type
_entity_poly.pdbx_seq_one_letter_code
_entity_poly.pdbx_strand_id
1 'polypeptide(L)' 'MNALEKCCGSNWSIALEDLVWVEVAHHRAAVCAIILVTHQGSEYLVGAALADGDDRQAAARAVLKALASRCYHVND' A
#
# COMPACT_ATOMS: atom_id res chain seq x y z
N MET A 1 3.62 6.88 -6.27
CA MET A 1 4.27 5.63 -6.73
C MET A 1 5.70 5.87 -7.21
N ASN A 2 5.95 6.69 -8.23
CA ASN A 2 7.32 6.93 -8.74
C ASN A 2 8.39 7.29 -7.69
N ALA A 3 8.04 8.04 -6.64
CA ALA A 3 8.98 8.37 -5.57
C ALA A 3 9.32 7.14 -4.69
N LEU A 4 8.36 6.22 -4.48
CA LEU A 4 8.57 4.98 -3.74
C LEU A 4 9.46 4.03 -4.51
N GLU A 5 9.21 3.85 -5.82
CA GLU A 5 10.07 3.03 -6.70
C GLU A 5 11.52 3.53 -6.70
N LYS A 6 11.71 4.85 -6.80
CA LYS A 6 13.05 5.47 -6.71
C LYS A 6 13.71 5.27 -5.36
N CYS A 7 12.95 5.31 -4.27
CA CYS A 7 13.48 5.12 -2.92
C CYS A 7 13.98 3.70 -2.67
N CYS A 8 13.35 2.71 -3.30
CA CYS A 8 13.58 1.32 -2.99
C CYS A 8 14.48 0.56 -4.00
N GLY A 9 15.02 1.27 -5.00
CA GLY A 9 15.96 0.74 -5.97
C GLY A 9 15.31 0.03 -7.16
N SER A 10 16.08 -0.13 -8.23
CA SER A 10 15.63 -0.59 -9.56
C SER A 10 15.16 -2.05 -9.66
N ASN A 11 15.07 -2.78 -8.55
CA ASN A 11 14.85 -4.23 -8.56
C ASN A 11 13.37 -4.63 -8.53
N TRP A 12 12.47 -3.65 -8.50
CA TRP A 12 11.04 -3.88 -8.42
C TRP A 12 10.25 -2.72 -9.02
N SER A 13 9.04 -3.04 -9.51
CA SER A 13 8.05 -2.07 -9.99
C SER A 13 6.79 -2.14 -9.13
N ILE A 14 6.15 -0.99 -8.91
CA ILE A 14 4.98 -0.85 -8.05
C ILE A 14 3.81 -0.30 -8.85
N ALA A 15 2.69 -1.02 -8.86
CA ALA A 15 1.43 -0.52 -9.39
C ALA A 15 0.39 -0.44 -8.28
N LEU A 16 -0.32 0.70 -8.20
CA LEU A 16 -1.56 0.77 -7.44
C LEU A 16 -2.65 0.17 -8.32
N GLU A 17 -3.17 -0.99 -7.96
CA GLU A 17 -4.28 -1.60 -8.71
C GLU A 17 -5.61 -0.99 -8.32
N ASP A 18 -5.84 -0.84 -7.01
CA ASP A 18 -7.09 -0.33 -6.50
C ASP A 18 -6.90 0.54 -5.25
N LEU A 19 -7.77 1.52 -5.10
CA LEU A 19 -7.90 2.37 -3.93
C LEU A 19 -9.37 2.72 -3.74
N VAL A 20 -9.99 2.07 -2.76
CA VAL A 20 -11.40 2.24 -2.44
C VAL A 20 -11.59 2.88 -1.07
N TRP A 21 -12.69 3.61 -0.95
CA TRP A 21 -13.17 4.14 0.31
C TRP A 21 -14.28 3.25 0.85
N VAL A 22 -14.11 2.76 2.07
CA VAL A 22 -15.11 1.91 2.74
C VAL A 22 -15.54 2.54 4.05
N GLU A 23 -16.78 2.28 4.47
CA GLU A 23 -17.27 2.66 5.79
C GLU A 23 -17.05 1.50 6.77
N VAL A 24 -16.45 1.79 7.93
CA VAL A 24 -16.12 0.84 8.99
C VAL A 24 -16.48 1.47 10.34
N ALA A 25 -17.50 0.93 11.02
CA ALA A 25 -17.94 1.39 12.33
C ALA A 25 -18.13 2.93 12.42
N HIS A 26 -18.85 3.52 11.46
CA HIS A 26 -19.08 4.97 11.32
C HIS A 26 -17.83 5.81 11.01
N HIS A 27 -16.69 5.17 10.77
CA HIS A 27 -15.49 5.81 10.25
C HIS A 27 -15.30 5.47 8.77
N ARG A 28 -14.62 6.34 8.04
CA ARG A 28 -14.24 6.07 6.66
C ARG A 28 -12.81 5.53 6.64
N ALA A 29 -12.53 4.55 5.80
CA ALA A 29 -11.19 3.98 5.64
C ALA A 29 -10.79 3.94 4.16
N ALA A 30 -9.53 4.25 3.89
CA ALA A 30 -8.89 3.93 2.62
C ALA A 30 -8.41 2.49 2.67
N VAL A 31 -8.76 1.70 1.66
CA VAL A 31 -8.21 0.36 1.42
C VAL A 31 -7.56 0.37 0.06
N CYS A 32 -6.32 -0.11 -0.04
CA CYS A 32 -5.62 -0.20 -1.31
C CYS A 32 -5.08 -1.60 -1.57
N ALA A 33 -5.05 -1.96 -2.84
CA ALA A 33 -4.34 -3.11 -3.37
C ALA A 33 -3.19 -2.63 -4.25
N ILE A 34 -1.99 -3.14 -3.97
CA ILE A 34 -0.77 -2.84 -4.71
C ILE A 34 -0.23 -4.13 -5.30
N ILE A 35 0.12 -4.12 -6.57
CA ILE A 35 0.97 -5.14 -7.15
C ILE A 35 2.42 -4.68 -7.05
N LEU A 36 3.22 -5.60 -6.52
CA LEU A 36 4.65 -5.50 -6.47
C LEU A 36 5.26 -6.52 -7.43
N VAL A 37 5.89 -6.05 -8.50
CA VAL A 37 6.53 -6.91 -9.50
C VAL A 37 8.03 -6.96 -9.22
N THR A 38 8.57 -8.17 -9.09
CA THR A 38 10.01 -8.43 -8.90
C THR A 38 10.51 -9.42 -9.95
N HIS A 39 11.82 -9.65 -10.00
CA HIS A 39 12.41 -10.69 -10.86
C HIS A 39 11.97 -12.13 -10.49
N GLN A 40 11.45 -12.35 -9.26
CA GLN A 40 11.01 -13.66 -8.79
C GLN A 40 9.51 -13.91 -9.02
N GLY A 41 8.78 -12.88 -9.46
CA GLY A 41 7.33 -12.92 -9.65
C GLY A 41 6.63 -11.68 -9.11
N SER A 42 5.31 -11.76 -9.05
CA SER A 42 4.44 -10.68 -8.60
C SER A 42 3.79 -11.03 -7.27
N GLU A 43 3.69 -10.04 -6.39
CA GLU A 43 3.06 -10.15 -5.08
C GLU A 43 1.94 -9.10 -4.96
N TYR A 44 0.81 -9.53 -4.39
CA TYR A 44 -0.27 -8.62 -4.04
C TYR A 44 -0.15 -8.21 -2.58
N LEU A 45 -0.10 -6.90 -2.34
CA LEU A 45 -0.03 -6.31 -1.02
C LEU A 45 -1.28 -5.47 -0.76
N VAL A 46 -1.89 -5.67 0.39
CA VAL A 46 -3.10 -4.95 0.79
C VAL A 46 -2.82 -4.13 2.05
N GLY A 47 -3.33 -2.91 2.07
CA GLY A 47 -3.18 -2.00 3.21
C GLY A 47 -4.44 -1.20 3.44
N ALA A 48 -4.68 -0.84 4.71
CA ALA A 48 -5.85 -0.07 5.11
C ALA A 48 -5.53 0.97 6.19
N ALA A 49 -6.14 2.15 6.09
CA ALA A 49 -6.01 3.21 7.07
C ALA A 49 -7.32 4.01 7.22
N LEU A 50 -7.68 4.34 8.47
CA LEU A 50 -8.81 5.23 8.76
C LEU A 50 -8.53 6.64 8.26
N ALA A 51 -9.58 7.32 7.83
CA ALA A 51 -9.58 8.71 7.43
C ALA A 51 -9.90 9.61 8.63
N ASP A 52 -8.84 10.11 9.27
CA ASP A 52 -8.94 11.07 10.38
C ASP A 52 -9.12 12.51 9.85
N GLY A 53 -10.07 12.71 8.93
CA GLY A 53 -10.36 14.02 8.32
C GLY A 53 -9.44 14.43 7.16
N ASP A 54 -8.39 13.66 6.85
CA ASP A 54 -7.54 13.85 5.67
C ASP A 54 -7.49 12.58 4.80
N ASP A 55 -8.31 12.58 3.75
CA ASP A 55 -8.41 11.49 2.77
C ASP A 55 -7.06 11.23 2.06
N ARG A 56 -6.27 12.27 1.77
CA ARG A 56 -4.97 12.08 1.09
C ARG A 56 -3.98 11.40 2.02
N GLN A 57 -3.94 11.83 3.27
CA GLN A 57 -3.08 11.23 4.28
C GLN A 57 -3.48 9.77 4.54
N ALA A 58 -4.77 9.46 4.62
CA ALA A 58 -5.26 8.10 4.81
C ALA A 58 -4.89 7.19 3.63
N ALA A 59 -5.08 7.63 2.39
CA ALA A 59 -4.65 6.88 1.21
C ALA A 59 -3.14 6.61 1.21
N ALA A 60 -2.32 7.61 1.53
CA ALA A 60 -0.87 7.45 1.65
C ALA A 60 -0.50 6.45 2.76
N ARG A 61 -1.16 6.51 3.92
CA ARG A 61 -0.95 5.56 5.03
C ARG A 61 -1.36 4.14 4.65
N ALA A 62 -2.46 3.96 3.91
CA ALA A 62 -2.87 2.65 3.41
C ALA A 62 -1.80 2.04 2.50
N VAL A 63 -1.28 2.83 1.55
CA VAL A 63 -0.19 2.42 0.64
C VAL A 63 1.07 2.04 1.42
N LEU A 64 1.48 2.85 2.40
CA LEU A 64 2.65 2.55 3.22
C LEU A 64 2.46 1.28 4.07
N LYS A 65 1.28 1.05 4.62
CA LYS A 65 0.96 -0.19 5.35
C LYS A 65 1.00 -1.42 4.46
N ALA A 66 0.49 -1.32 3.23
CA ALA A 66 0.57 -2.39 2.24
C ALA A 66 2.05 -2.75 1.96
N LEU A 67 2.91 -1.75 1.73
CA LEU A 67 4.33 -1.99 1.49
C LEU A 67 5.06 -2.54 2.73
N ALA A 68 4.72 -2.06 3.92
CA ALA A 68 5.35 -2.48 5.16
C ALA A 68 5.09 -3.96 5.50
N SER A 69 3.95 -4.53 5.09
CA SER A 69 3.63 -5.94 5.36
C SER A 69 4.66 -6.90 4.78
N ARG A 70 5.29 -6.54 3.65
CA ARG A 70 6.40 -7.30 3.07
C ARG A 70 7.66 -7.25 3.93
N CYS A 71 7.98 -6.10 4.53
CA CYS A 71 9.17 -5.96 5.38
C CYS A 71 9.06 -6.76 6.69
N TYR A 72 7.85 -6.92 7.24
CA TYR A 72 7.64 -7.72 8.44
C TYR A 72 7.73 -9.22 8.17
N HIS A 73 7.60 -9.67 6.92
CA HIS A 73 7.71 -11.09 6.55
C HIS A 73 9.15 -11.59 6.35
N VAL A 74 10.17 -10.72 6.43
CA VAL A 74 11.58 -11.09 6.20
C VAL A 74 12.29 -11.54 7.50
N ASN A 75 11.62 -11.51 8.65
CA ASN A 75 12.20 -11.80 9.96
C ASN A 75 11.72 -13.09 10.64
N ASP A 76 11.06 -14.00 9.92
CA ASP A 76 10.72 -15.35 10.40
C ASP A 76 11.56 -16.43 9.70
#